data_AF-A0A931R691-F1
#
_entry.id   AF-A0A931R691-F1
#
_cell.length_a   1.000
_cell.length_b   1.000
_cell.length_c   1.000
_cell.angle_alpha   90.00
_cell.angle_beta   90.00
_cell.angle_gamma   90.00
#
_symmetry.space_group_name_H-M   'P 1'
#
loop_
_entity.id
_entity.type
_entity.pdbx_description
1 polymer ?
#
loop_
_entity_poly.entity_id
_entity_poly.type
_entity_poly.pdbx_seq_one_letter_code
_entity_poly.pdbx_strand_id
1 'polypeptide(L)'
;GRLPFIDRLDLLDHGVPLLHGVKPSFRRPTKDEIHQEQIQSIERSWKSRLPELSRLPKLEPKDRKPYIRAILYAARLIYTWDNLSVDSNDRAVEYLHQVQPPGLDLKPVDLALACRNEICTAEDVFALHTDLNRQCESTLSYISVNRI
;
A
#
# COMPACT_ATOMS: atom_id res chain seq x y z
N GLY A 1 -16.21 -11.75 14.25
CA GLY A 1 -14.90 -11.09 14.45
C GLY A 1 -15.06 -9.60 14.18
N ARG A 2 -14.25 -8.74 14.80
CA ARG A 2 -14.24 -7.31 14.46
C ARG A 2 -13.53 -7.16 13.12
N LEU A 3 -14.19 -6.54 12.14
CA LEU A 3 -13.58 -6.22 10.86
C LEU A 3 -12.47 -5.16 11.11
N PRO A 4 -11.22 -5.38 10.66
CA PRO A 4 -10.13 -4.42 10.81
C PRO A 4 -10.51 -3.00 10.36
N PHE A 5 -9.88 -1.96 10.91
CA PHE A 5 -10.28 -0.58 10.63
C PHE A 5 -10.20 -0.22 9.15
N ILE A 6 -9.15 -0.66 8.46
CA ILE A 6 -8.96 -0.41 7.02
C ILE A 6 -10.02 -1.15 6.19
N ASP A 7 -10.36 -2.39 6.53
CA ASP A 7 -11.41 -3.15 5.83
C ASP A 7 -12.79 -2.52 6.04
N ARG A 8 -13.04 -1.92 7.22
CA ARG A 8 -14.28 -1.17 7.47
C ARG A 8 -14.34 0.11 6.67
N LEU A 9 -13.22 0.81 6.58
CA LEU A 9 -13.10 2.03 5.79
C LEU A 9 -13.40 1.72 4.32
N ASP A 10 -12.76 0.70 3.77
CA ASP A 10 -12.97 0.23 2.39
C ASP A 10 -14.41 -0.18 2.13
N LEU A 11 -15.04 -0.95 3.03
CA LEU A 11 -16.44 -1.34 2.91
C LEU A 11 -17.39 -0.13 2.98
N LEU A 12 -17.08 0.90 3.76
CA LEU A 12 -17.90 2.11 3.84
C LEU A 12 -17.74 3.01 2.61
N ASP A 13 -16.54 3.03 2.01
CA ASP A 13 -16.22 3.85 0.84
C ASP A 13 -16.72 3.19 -0.47
N HIS A 14 -16.54 1.87 -0.59
CA HIS A 14 -16.70 1.14 -1.86
C HIS A 14 -17.65 -0.06 -1.79
N GLY A 15 -18.21 -0.37 -0.61
CA GLY A 15 -19.07 -1.53 -0.42
C GLY A 15 -20.35 -1.50 -1.24
N VAL A 16 -20.54 -2.52 -2.08
CA VAL A 16 -21.78 -2.71 -2.84
C VAL A 16 -22.69 -3.73 -2.13
N PRO A 17 -23.95 -3.38 -1.80
CA PRO A 17 -24.86 -4.30 -1.14
C PRO A 17 -25.27 -5.43 -2.09
N LEU A 18 -25.06 -6.68 -1.68
CA LEU A 18 -25.53 -7.86 -2.42
C LEU A 18 -27.00 -8.20 -2.11
N LEU A 19 -27.51 -7.75 -0.96
CA LEU A 19 -28.89 -7.97 -0.53
C LEU A 19 -29.61 -6.62 -0.40
N HIS A 20 -30.82 -6.55 -0.96
CA HIS A 20 -31.68 -5.37 -0.83
C HIS A 20 -32.03 -5.13 0.65
N GLY A 21 -31.93 -3.87 1.08
CA GLY A 21 -32.33 -3.43 2.43
C GLY A 21 -31.28 -3.62 3.53
N VAL A 22 -30.14 -4.27 3.27
CA VAL A 22 -29.06 -4.44 4.24
C VAL A 22 -27.96 -3.41 3.97
N LYS A 23 -27.94 -2.33 4.77
CA LYS A 23 -26.80 -1.40 4.80
C LYS A 23 -25.93 -1.71 6.02
N PRO A 24 -24.61 -1.94 5.85
CA PRO A 24 -23.73 -2.10 7.00
C PRO A 24 -23.71 -0.82 7.86
N SER A 25 -24.06 -0.95 9.14
CA SER A 25 -24.09 0.17 10.10
C SER A 25 -22.80 0.28 10.90
N PHE A 26 -21.64 0.32 10.23
CA PHE A 26 -20.37 0.50 10.91
C PHE A 26 -20.10 1.98 11.17
N ARG A 27 -19.58 2.29 12.37
CA ARG A 27 -18.98 3.60 12.62
C ARG A 27 -17.77 3.76 11.71
N ARG A 28 -17.70 4.88 10.97
CA ARG A 28 -16.49 5.26 10.24
C ARG A 28 -15.34 5.42 11.24
N PRO A 29 -14.17 4.79 10.99
CA PRO A 29 -13.00 4.98 11.82
C PRO A 29 -12.57 6.45 11.91
N THR A 30 -12.04 6.90 13.04
CA THR A 30 -11.46 8.25 13.16
C THR A 30 -10.09 8.32 12.49
N LYS A 31 -9.59 9.54 12.26
CA LYS A 31 -8.21 9.78 11.79
C LYS A 31 -7.19 9.00 12.63
N ASP A 32 -7.27 9.12 13.96
CA ASP A 32 -6.34 8.46 14.87
C ASP A 32 -6.43 6.93 14.79
N GLU A 33 -7.62 6.35 14.63
CA GLU A 33 -7.79 4.91 14.47
C GLU A 33 -7.19 4.42 13.14
N ILE A 34 -7.39 5.17 12.05
CA ILE A 34 -6.82 4.85 10.73
C ILE A 34 -5.30 4.91 10.80
N HIS A 35 -4.74 6.00 11.31
CA HIS A 35 -3.29 6.19 11.45
C HIS A 35 -2.67 5.13 12.36
N GLN A 36 -3.28 4.83 13.50
CA GLN A 36 -2.79 3.80 14.41
C GLN A 36 -2.82 2.40 13.79
N GLU A 37 -3.89 2.06 13.06
CA GLU A 37 -3.96 0.77 12.35
C GLU A 37 -2.90 0.70 11.24
N GLN A 38 -2.67 1.79 10.50
CA GLN A 38 -1.62 1.83 9.49
C GLN A 38 -0.23 1.63 10.11
N ILE A 39 0.09 2.31 11.21
CA ILE A 39 1.36 2.11 11.93
C ILE A 39 1.54 0.64 12.34
N GLN A 40 0.50 0.03 12.90
CA GLN A 40 0.58 -1.38 13.29
C GLN A 40 0.69 -2.32 12.07
N SER A 41 0.02 -2.00 10.98
CA SER A 41 0.07 -2.76 9.71
C SER A 41 1.46 -2.71 9.08
N ILE A 42 2.13 -1.55 9.11
CA ILE A 42 3.53 -1.38 8.66
C ILE A 42 4.43 -2.37 9.38
N GLU A 43 4.40 -2.39 10.72
CA GLU A 43 5.27 -3.26 11.53
C GLU A 43 4.94 -4.75 11.30
N ARG A 44 3.65 -5.12 11.39
CA ARG A 44 3.22 -6.52 11.32
C ARG A 44 3.38 -7.12 9.92
N SER A 45 3.12 -6.35 8.86
CA SER A 45 2.92 -6.88 7.52
C SER A 45 3.93 -6.42 6.48
N TRP A 46 4.41 -5.17 6.56
CA TRP A 46 5.31 -4.63 5.54
C TRP A 46 6.76 -4.83 5.93
N LYS A 47 7.20 -4.19 7.02
CA LYS A 47 8.58 -4.26 7.51
C LYS A 47 9.04 -5.70 7.78
N SER A 48 8.17 -6.53 8.34
CA SER A 48 8.48 -7.94 8.65
C SER A 48 8.88 -8.77 7.42
N ARG A 49 8.47 -8.36 6.20
CA ARG A 49 8.75 -9.08 4.95
C ARG A 49 9.91 -8.50 4.15
N LEU A 50 10.29 -7.24 4.38
CA LEU A 50 11.34 -6.58 3.59
C LEU A 50 12.69 -7.32 3.66
N PRO A 51 13.17 -7.81 4.81
CA PRO A 51 14.46 -8.50 4.86
C PRO A 51 14.54 -9.74 3.96
N GLU A 52 13.45 -10.50 3.85
CA GLU A 52 13.39 -11.68 2.98
C GLU A 52 13.35 -11.26 1.51
N LEU A 53 12.45 -10.35 1.16
CA LEU A 53 12.26 -9.90 -0.23
C LEU A 53 13.49 -9.17 -0.79
N SER A 54 14.17 -8.36 0.03
CA SER A 54 15.37 -7.61 -0.37
C SER A 54 16.60 -8.49 -0.60
N ARG A 55 16.59 -9.74 -0.10
CA ARG A 55 17.72 -10.68 -0.20
C ARG A 55 17.49 -11.78 -1.22
N LEU A 56 16.38 -11.75 -1.95
CA LEU A 56 16.09 -12.75 -2.97
C LEU A 56 17.20 -12.72 -4.04
N PRO A 57 17.91 -13.84 -4.29
CA PRO A 57 18.87 -13.91 -5.39
C PRO A 57 18.17 -14.01 -6.75
N LYS A 58 16.91 -14.44 -6.75
CA LYS A 58 16.04 -14.60 -7.90
C LYS A 58 14.59 -14.50 -7.43
N LEU A 59 13.73 -13.95 -8.27
CA LEU A 59 12.29 -13.93 -8.03
C LEU A 59 11.67 -15.27 -8.43
N GLU A 60 11.35 -16.11 -7.45
CA GLU A 60 10.61 -17.36 -7.70
C GLU A 60 9.10 -17.10 -7.81
N PRO A 61 8.32 -17.99 -8.47
CA PRO A 61 6.89 -17.78 -8.68
C PRO A 61 6.08 -17.45 -7.40
N LYS A 62 6.47 -18.04 -6.26
CA LYS A 62 5.85 -17.80 -4.95
C LYS A 62 6.08 -16.37 -4.43
N ASP A 63 7.16 -15.72 -4.85
CA ASP A 63 7.62 -14.43 -4.34
C ASP A 63 7.12 -13.25 -5.19
N ARG A 64 6.70 -13.51 -6.44
CA ARG A 64 6.21 -12.49 -7.39
C ARG A 64 5.14 -11.58 -6.78
N LYS A 65 4.04 -12.16 -6.31
CA LYS A 65 2.91 -11.39 -5.75
C LYS A 65 3.31 -10.64 -4.46
N PRO A 66 3.99 -11.28 -3.48
CA PRO A 66 4.55 -10.57 -2.33
C PRO A 66 5.47 -9.39 -2.70
N TYR A 67 6.35 -9.56 -3.67
CA TYR A 67 7.32 -8.54 -4.10
C TYR A 67 6.61 -7.32 -4.71
N ILE A 68 5.73 -7.54 -5.69
CA ILE A 68 4.92 -6.46 -6.29
C ILE A 68 4.06 -5.75 -5.24
N ARG A 69 3.47 -6.50 -4.30
CA ARG A 69 2.71 -5.92 -3.19
C ARG A 69 3.57 -5.05 -2.28
N ALA A 70 4.81 -5.46 -2.00
CA ALA A 70 5.72 -4.71 -1.14
C ALA A 70 6.12 -3.36 -1.74
N ILE A 71 6.26 -3.29 -3.07
CA ILE A 71 6.54 -2.04 -3.79
C ILE A 71 5.30 -1.12 -3.77
N LEU A 72 4.13 -1.64 -4.15
CA LEU A 72 2.88 -0.85 -4.19
C LEU A 72 2.37 -0.42 -2.80
N TYR A 73 2.88 -1.01 -1.72
CA TYR A 73 2.44 -0.68 -0.37
C TYR A 73 2.71 0.79 -0.03
N ALA A 74 3.82 1.37 -0.51
CA ALA A 74 4.14 2.77 -0.30
C ALA A 74 3.04 3.71 -0.79
N ALA A 75 2.58 3.52 -2.03
CA ALA A 75 1.50 4.31 -2.64
C ALA A 75 0.20 4.22 -1.83
N ARG A 76 -0.23 2.99 -1.49
CA ARG A 76 -1.46 2.76 -0.74
C ARG A 76 -1.42 3.36 0.67
N LEU A 77 -0.27 3.25 1.33
CA LEU A 77 -0.06 3.77 2.68
C LEU A 77 -0.15 5.30 2.68
N ILE A 78 0.58 5.97 1.79
CA ILE A 78 0.57 7.43 1.68
C ILE A 78 -0.82 7.95 1.31
N TYR A 79 -1.47 7.33 0.32
CA TYR A 79 -2.84 7.71 -0.05
C TYR A 79 -3.80 7.62 1.15
N THR A 80 -3.80 6.49 1.84
CA THR A 80 -4.70 6.28 2.98
C THR A 80 -4.35 7.20 4.15
N TRP A 81 -3.07 7.50 4.35
CA TRP A 81 -2.61 8.39 5.41
C TRP A 81 -3.12 9.83 5.22
N ASP A 82 -3.00 10.35 4.01
CA ASP A 82 -3.35 11.74 3.70
C ASP A 82 -4.85 11.93 3.47
N ASN A 83 -5.50 10.97 2.78
CA ASN A 83 -6.91 11.11 2.36
C ASN A 83 -7.91 10.49 3.35
N LEU A 84 -7.43 9.71 4.33
CA LEU A 84 -8.29 8.98 5.28
C LEU A 84 -9.32 8.07 4.59
N SER A 85 -8.96 7.53 3.43
CA SER A 85 -9.76 6.66 2.57
C SER A 85 -8.90 5.58 1.92
N VAL A 86 -9.47 4.43 1.61
CA VAL A 86 -8.82 3.39 0.79
C VAL A 86 -9.23 3.57 -0.67
N ASP A 87 -8.35 3.26 -1.61
CA ASP A 87 -8.68 3.25 -3.04
C ASP A 87 -7.84 2.19 -3.78
N SER A 88 -8.09 2.06 -5.07
CA SER A 88 -7.34 1.29 -6.05
C SER A 88 -5.83 1.63 -6.05
N ASN A 89 -5.01 0.70 -6.56
CA ASN A 89 -3.58 0.97 -6.73
C ASN A 89 -3.37 2.11 -7.72
N ASP A 90 -4.15 2.16 -8.79
CA ASP A 90 -4.08 3.19 -9.83
C ASP A 90 -4.25 4.58 -9.23
N ARG A 91 -5.30 4.77 -8.42
CA ARG A 91 -5.54 6.05 -7.75
C ARG A 91 -4.46 6.40 -6.73
N ALA A 92 -3.99 5.41 -5.96
CA ALA A 92 -2.93 5.62 -4.98
C ALA A 92 -1.60 6.00 -5.64
N VAL A 93 -1.27 5.41 -6.79
CA VAL A 93 -0.06 5.73 -7.56
C VAL A 93 -0.20 7.09 -8.24
N GLU A 94 -1.36 7.40 -8.83
CA GLU A 94 -1.64 8.73 -9.37
C GLU A 94 -1.44 9.82 -8.31
N TYR A 95 -1.95 9.61 -7.09
CA TYR A 95 -1.76 10.53 -5.98
C TYR A 95 -0.28 10.68 -5.60
N LEU A 96 0.49 9.59 -5.64
CA LEU A 96 1.92 9.62 -5.33
C LEU A 96 2.70 10.54 -6.28
N HIS A 97 2.31 10.60 -7.56
CA HIS A 97 2.87 11.53 -8.54
C HIS A 97 2.50 13.00 -8.29
N GLN A 98 1.39 13.25 -7.59
CA GLN A 98 0.97 14.59 -7.19
C GLN A 98 1.77 15.10 -5.99
N VAL A 99 1.99 14.26 -4.97
CA VAL A 99 2.65 14.67 -3.72
C VAL A 99 4.17 14.48 -3.73
N GLN A 100 4.70 13.62 -4.60
CA GLN A 100 6.13 13.37 -4.82
C GLN A 100 6.95 13.27 -3.52
N PRO A 101 6.72 12.22 -2.70
CA PRO A 101 7.38 12.08 -1.41
C PRO A 101 8.91 12.09 -1.55
N PRO A 102 9.63 12.96 -0.83
CA PRO A 102 11.08 13.06 -0.97
C PRO A 102 11.79 11.73 -0.74
N GLY A 103 12.66 11.36 -1.68
CA GLY A 103 13.49 10.15 -1.61
C GLY A 103 12.81 8.85 -2.03
N LEU A 104 11.49 8.86 -2.26
CA LEU A 104 10.74 7.73 -2.77
C LEU A 104 10.95 7.61 -4.30
N ASP A 105 11.44 6.47 -4.77
CA ASP A 105 11.63 6.24 -6.20
C ASP A 105 10.32 5.73 -6.81
N LEU A 106 9.73 6.55 -7.69
CA LEU A 106 8.43 6.27 -8.32
C LEU A 106 8.53 5.26 -9.48
N LYS A 107 9.71 5.09 -10.08
CA LYS A 107 9.90 4.17 -11.22
C LYS A 107 9.49 2.72 -10.89
N PRO A 108 9.95 2.10 -9.78
CA PRO A 108 9.50 0.76 -9.43
C PRO A 108 8.03 0.72 -9.05
N VAL A 109 7.47 1.80 -8.50
CA VAL A 109 6.04 1.89 -8.18
C VAL A 109 5.20 1.85 -9.46
N ASP A 110 5.56 2.64 -10.47
CA ASP A 110 4.90 2.66 -11.77
C ASP A 110 4.99 1.31 -12.47
N LEU A 111 6.17 0.69 -12.47
CA LEU A 111 6.35 -0.62 -13.10
C LEU A 111 5.62 -1.73 -12.33
N ALA A 112 5.53 -1.64 -11.00
CA ALA A 112 4.73 -2.56 -10.20
C ALA A 112 3.21 -2.40 -10.47
N LEU A 113 2.74 -1.18 -10.74
CA LEU A 113 1.37 -0.94 -11.18
C LEU A 113 1.14 -1.51 -12.60
N ALA A 114 2.07 -1.27 -13.53
CA ALA A 114 2.02 -1.85 -14.87
C ALA A 114 1.98 -3.39 -14.81
N CYS A 115 2.75 -4.02 -13.91
CA CYS A 115 2.71 -5.46 -13.68
C CYS A 115 1.34 -5.92 -13.15
N ARG A 116 0.71 -5.15 -12.24
CA ARG A 116 -0.66 -5.45 -11.77
C ARG A 116 -1.70 -5.38 -12.88
N ASN A 117 -1.47 -4.51 -13.86
CA ASN A 117 -2.34 -4.32 -15.01
C ASN A 117 -1.94 -5.22 -16.20
N GLU A 118 -1.10 -6.24 -15.97
CA GLU A 118 -0.67 -7.24 -16.96
C GLU A 118 0.09 -6.64 -18.17
N ILE A 119 0.65 -5.44 -18.01
CA ILE A 119 1.42 -4.74 -19.05
C ILE A 119 2.88 -5.24 -19.07
N CYS A 120 3.41 -5.64 -17.92
CA CYS A 120 4.75 -6.22 -17.78
C CYS A 120 4.77 -7.37 -16.77
N THR A 121 5.92 -8.04 -16.64
CA THR A 121 6.10 -9.15 -15.71
C THR A 121 6.64 -8.70 -14.36
N ALA A 122 6.57 -9.58 -13.36
CA ALA A 122 7.16 -9.31 -12.05
C ALA A 122 8.70 -9.34 -12.11
N GLU A 123 9.25 -10.12 -13.02
CA GLU A 123 10.67 -10.19 -13.33
C GLU A 123 11.20 -8.85 -13.88
N ASP A 124 10.42 -8.16 -14.72
CA ASP A 124 10.77 -6.82 -15.21
C ASP A 124 10.88 -5.82 -14.06
N VAL A 125 9.99 -5.92 -13.08
CA VAL A 125 10.03 -5.08 -11.87
C VAL A 125 11.24 -5.44 -11.00
N PHE A 126 11.50 -6.73 -10.82
CA PHE A 126 12.62 -7.22 -10.01
C PHE A 126 13.98 -6.86 -10.61
N ALA A 127 14.08 -6.78 -11.94
CA ALA A 127 15.28 -6.34 -12.65
C ALA A 127 15.68 -4.88 -12.36
N LEU A 128 14.79 -4.07 -11.77
CA LEU A 128 15.15 -2.73 -11.28
C LEU A 128 16.02 -2.74 -10.02
N HIS A 129 16.19 -3.90 -9.36
CA HIS A 129 16.96 -4.03 -8.12
C HIS A 129 16.57 -2.98 -7.08
N THR A 130 15.26 -2.76 -6.92
CA THR A 130 14.72 -1.73 -6.03
C THR A 130 15.19 -1.94 -4.59
N ASP A 131 15.73 -0.88 -3.99
CA ASP A 131 16.02 -0.85 -2.55
C ASP A 131 14.72 -0.71 -1.76
N LEU A 132 14.13 -1.84 -1.37
CA LEU A 132 12.86 -1.86 -0.63
C LEU A 132 12.98 -1.24 0.77
N ASN A 133 14.18 -1.25 1.37
CA ASN A 133 14.38 -0.61 2.68
C ASN A 133 14.32 0.91 2.54
N ARG A 134 15.01 1.46 1.53
CA ARG A 134 14.93 2.89 1.22
C ARG A 134 13.51 3.33 0.88
N GLN A 135 12.78 2.56 0.07
CA GLN A 135 11.37 2.82 -0.21
C GLN A 135 10.53 2.91 1.07
N CYS A 136 10.74 1.98 2.00
CA CYS A 136 10.08 1.99 3.30
C CYS A 136 10.46 3.22 4.13
N GLU A 137 11.76 3.52 4.27
CA GLU A 137 12.26 4.66 5.04
C GLU A 137 11.73 6.00 4.52
N SER A 138 11.77 6.22 3.19
CA SER A 138 11.24 7.44 2.58
C SER A 138 9.73 7.56 2.80
N THR A 139 9.00 6.46 2.70
CA THR A 139 7.57 6.43 3.01
C THR A 139 7.29 6.79 4.47
N LEU A 140 8.05 6.21 5.41
CA LEU A 140 7.90 6.48 6.84
C LEU A 140 8.28 7.92 7.20
N SER A 141 9.31 8.45 6.55
CA SER A 141 9.73 9.85 6.72
C SER A 141 8.60 10.79 6.31
N TYR A 142 8.00 10.57 5.15
CA TYR A 142 6.87 11.37 4.65
C TYR A 142 5.69 11.38 5.63
N ILE A 143 5.21 10.20 6.05
CA ILE A 143 4.04 10.14 6.95
C ILE A 143 4.35 10.62 8.38
N SER A 144 5.63 10.64 8.79
CA SER A 144 6.03 11.13 10.12
C SER A 144 6.11 12.65 10.18
N VAL A 145 6.53 13.30 9.09
CA VAL A 145 6.56 14.77 8.98
C VAL A 145 5.14 15.35 8.98
N ASN A 146 4.17 14.63 8.39
CA ASN A 146 2.76 15.01 8.35
C ASN A 146 1.97 14.66 9.63
N ARG A 147 2.65 14.42 10.77
CA ARG A 147 2.01 14.19 12.08
C ARG A 147 1.68 15.47 12.86
N ILE A 148 1.95 16.65 12.28
CA ILE A 148 1.72 17.95 12.92
C ILE A 148 0.25 18.36 12.81
#